data_AF-A0A2H6K025-F1
#
_entry.id   AF-A0A2H6K025-F1
#
_cell.length_a   1.000
_cell.length_b   1.000
_cell.length_c   1.000
_cell.angle_alpha   90.00
_cell.angle_beta   90.00
_cell.angle_gamma   90.00
#
_symmetry.space_group_name_H-M   'P 1'
#
loop_
_entity.id
_entity.type
_entity.pdbx_description
1 polymer ?
#
loop_
_entity_poly.entity_id
_entity_poly.type
_entity_poly.pdbx_seq_one_letter_code
_entity_poly.pdbx_strand_id
1 'polypeptide(L)'
;MSNRKRSSKKVNEVEVLQVISWMDGARWEDEKSHQSYLDDVIKKLGSSKKLLVHWLIYIADRQTQVRGTDFWKRGCRVYSELVRDLQKTRYSNFKEFKEKFLDDYFFDEYLSDKKDKKHKKIVQKFHVKDWNKDEKQLNTKEKNEFTPRLPLDRYLTLRTIYFLNRYHNNDFLGYLKKNYKSSESESGYDLDRIAYLLYLLSYWNKKEKLPTNVKKLDDLAPIFDRQVEEIKQKSENIDNDDFERWKGNEEEYYFKRVWAALRDYIKHPVFKDDFSKAIFGRKWESPPIDLLRQLQLPGDLWNERSPLPRGICRELGLIFENTSKKGTPLKSIKKSPKLAREIFDEIKNTNSNFYPEQFDVTFDFSPNMSCGKDNLRCKKEICPFGDGALDVCSGKEGKPCTVLLITCGYNVKCKPRKCPIKVKKGKGFCVVTRPK
;
A
#
# COMPACT_ATOMS: atom_id res chain seq x y z
N MET A 1 50.13 9.08 -14.08
CA MET A 1 49.17 8.55 -13.09
C MET A 1 49.06 9.57 -11.95
N SER A 2 47.97 10.34 -11.90
CA SER A 2 47.72 11.31 -10.84
C SER A 2 46.43 10.89 -10.12
N ASN A 3 46.60 10.46 -8.86
CA ASN A 3 45.53 10.18 -7.92
C ASN A 3 44.78 11.48 -7.61
N ARG A 4 43.72 11.78 -8.37
CA ARG A 4 42.71 12.74 -7.92
C ARG A 4 41.87 12.10 -6.82
N LYS A 5 42.32 12.26 -5.58
CA LYS A 5 41.47 12.20 -4.39
C LYS A 5 40.28 13.16 -4.62
N ARG A 6 39.10 12.60 -4.91
CA ARG A 6 37.83 13.35 -4.84
C ARG A 6 37.50 13.60 -3.36
N SER A 7 38.12 14.61 -2.77
CA SER A 7 37.60 15.27 -1.58
C SER A 7 36.68 16.41 -2.02
N SER A 8 35.54 16.58 -1.33
CA SER A 8 34.49 17.61 -1.51
C SER A 8 33.27 17.23 -2.38
N LYS A 9 32.42 16.36 -1.83
CA LYS A 9 30.94 16.51 -1.72
C LYS A 9 30.33 15.22 -1.17
N LYS A 10 30.72 14.80 0.04
CA LYS A 10 29.86 13.95 0.87
C LYS A 10 28.76 14.86 1.42
N VAL A 11 27.77 15.24 0.61
CA VAL A 11 26.48 15.61 1.20
C VAL A 11 26.06 14.36 1.96
N ASN A 12 26.08 14.46 3.29
CA ASN A 12 26.11 13.32 4.18
C ASN A 12 24.84 12.50 3.94
N GLU A 13 24.99 11.27 3.45
CA GLU A 13 23.89 10.35 3.09
C GLU A 13 22.86 10.22 4.23
N VAL A 14 23.35 10.33 5.46
CA VAL A 14 22.57 10.42 6.71
C VAL A 14 21.56 11.59 6.68
N GLU A 15 21.90 12.74 6.11
CA GLU A 15 21.03 13.92 6.06
C GLU A 15 19.83 13.73 5.13
N VAL A 16 20.02 13.04 4.00
CA VAL A 16 18.94 12.76 3.06
C VAL A 16 17.91 11.82 3.69
N LEU A 17 18.40 10.79 4.37
CA LEU A 17 17.57 9.84 5.10
C LEU A 17 16.85 10.49 6.29
N GLN A 18 17.46 11.51 6.92
CA GLN A 18 16.80 12.32 7.95
C GLN A 18 15.67 13.16 7.37
N VAL A 19 15.81 13.71 6.15
CA VAL A 19 14.71 14.41 5.47
C VAL A 19 13.58 13.43 5.13
N ILE A 20 13.91 12.24 4.63
CA ILE A 20 12.92 11.18 4.35
C ILE A 20 12.19 10.75 5.62
N SER A 21 12.93 10.48 6.70
CA SER A 21 12.37 10.10 8.00
C SER A 21 11.48 11.20 8.57
N TRP A 22 11.85 12.47 8.37
CA TRP A 22 11.02 13.61 8.78
C TRP A 22 9.72 13.71 7.98
N MET A 23 9.78 13.50 6.66
CA MET A 23 8.57 13.48 5.82
C MET A 23 7.67 12.27 6.15
N ASP A 24 8.25 11.09 6.37
CA ASP A 24 7.52 9.90 6.81
C ASP A 24 6.91 10.11 8.20
N GLY A 25 7.64 10.68 9.16
CA GLY A 25 7.08 11.01 10.47
C GLY A 25 5.86 11.93 10.35
N ALA A 26 5.98 13.00 9.55
CA ALA A 26 4.89 13.93 9.30
C ALA A 26 3.68 13.28 8.61
N ARG A 27 3.91 12.28 7.75
CA ARG A 27 2.84 11.49 7.12
C ARG A 27 1.89 10.99 8.22
N TRP A 28 2.41 10.29 9.23
CA TRP A 28 1.57 9.60 10.24
C TRP A 28 1.13 10.45 11.44
N GLU A 29 1.47 11.74 11.50
CA GLU A 29 1.17 12.60 12.65
C GLU A 29 -0.29 13.07 12.75
N ASP A 30 -0.99 13.22 11.62
CA ASP A 30 -2.34 13.76 11.59
C ASP A 30 -3.29 12.82 10.83
N GLU A 31 -4.36 12.41 11.50
CA GLU A 31 -5.41 11.58 10.92
C GLU A 31 -6.03 12.25 9.69
N LYS A 32 -6.05 13.60 9.61
CA LYS A 32 -6.55 14.35 8.44
C LYS A 32 -5.54 14.49 7.31
N SER A 33 -4.25 14.31 7.61
CA SER A 33 -3.21 14.21 6.58
C SER A 33 -3.32 12.86 5.86
N HIS A 34 -4.08 11.92 6.43
CA HIS A 34 -4.48 10.65 5.83
C HIS A 34 -6.00 10.68 5.62
N GLN A 35 -6.53 9.84 4.75
CA GLN A 35 -7.92 9.37 4.90
C GLN A 35 -9.04 10.41 5.06
N SER A 36 -9.19 11.30 4.06
CA SER A 36 -10.54 11.81 3.74
C SER A 36 -11.49 10.69 3.26
N TYR A 37 -10.99 9.45 3.09
CA TYR A 37 -11.71 8.34 2.47
C TYR A 37 -12.34 7.31 3.42
N LEU A 38 -12.02 7.33 4.72
CA LEU A 38 -12.71 6.46 5.65
C LEU A 38 -14.10 7.02 5.95
N ASP A 39 -15.10 6.22 5.61
CA ASP A 39 -16.50 6.48 5.93
C ASP A 39 -16.74 6.28 7.44
N ASP A 40 -17.69 7.00 8.02
CA ASP A 40 -18.11 6.82 9.42
C ASP A 40 -18.64 5.40 9.67
N VAL A 41 -19.11 4.72 8.62
CA VAL A 41 -19.51 3.30 8.68
C VAL A 41 -18.35 2.40 9.14
N ILE A 42 -17.13 2.60 8.60
CA ILE A 42 -15.96 1.81 8.99
C ILE A 42 -15.62 2.00 10.48
N LYS A 43 -15.82 3.21 11.00
CA LYS A 43 -15.54 3.53 12.41
C LYS A 43 -16.48 2.79 13.37
N LYS A 44 -17.68 2.42 12.92
CA LYS A 44 -18.66 1.63 13.70
C LYS A 44 -18.40 0.12 13.64
N LEU A 45 -17.54 -0.35 12.73
CA LEU A 45 -17.19 -1.77 12.63
C LEU A 45 -16.21 -2.16 13.73
N GLY A 46 -16.35 -3.40 14.23
CA GLY A 46 -15.36 -4.02 15.10
C GLY A 46 -13.99 -4.16 14.41
N SER A 47 -12.93 -4.23 15.20
CA SER A 47 -11.52 -4.20 14.77
C SER A 47 -11.22 -5.12 13.58
N SER A 48 -11.62 -6.40 13.66
CA SER A 48 -11.35 -7.39 12.61
C SER A 48 -12.05 -7.05 11.28
N LYS A 49 -13.30 -6.60 11.34
CA LYS A 49 -14.09 -6.20 10.16
C LYS A 49 -13.52 -4.94 9.51
N LYS A 50 -13.13 -3.96 10.32
CA LYS A 50 -12.51 -2.71 9.87
C LYS A 50 -11.27 -3.00 9.03
N LEU A 51 -10.37 -3.85 9.52
CA LEU A 51 -9.16 -4.23 8.79
C LEU A 51 -9.49 -5.10 7.56
N LEU A 52 -10.49 -5.98 7.63
CA LEU A 52 -10.95 -6.74 6.46
C LEU A 52 -11.43 -5.80 5.34
N VAL A 53 -12.29 -4.83 5.64
CA VAL A 53 -12.79 -3.87 4.65
C VAL A 53 -11.63 -3.14 3.97
N HIS A 54 -10.67 -2.65 4.76
CA HIS A 54 -9.47 -2.01 4.24
C HIS A 54 -8.65 -2.94 3.33
N TRP A 55 -8.50 -4.21 3.70
CA TRP A 55 -7.85 -5.22 2.87
C TRP A 55 -8.57 -5.44 1.53
N LEU A 56 -9.90 -5.59 1.54
CA LEU A 56 -10.70 -5.81 0.35
C LEU A 56 -10.60 -4.64 -0.65
N ILE A 57 -10.49 -3.40 -0.15
CA ILE A 57 -10.27 -2.22 -1.01
C ILE A 57 -8.89 -2.26 -1.66
N TYR A 58 -7.85 -2.65 -0.91
CA TYR A 58 -6.52 -2.83 -1.49
C TYR A 58 -6.52 -3.88 -2.60
N ILE A 59 -7.26 -4.99 -2.43
CA ILE A 59 -7.43 -5.99 -3.50
C ILE A 59 -8.13 -5.37 -4.72
N ALA A 60 -9.13 -4.53 -4.50
CA ALA A 60 -9.94 -3.92 -5.56
C ALA A 60 -9.22 -2.78 -6.32
N ASP A 61 -8.23 -2.11 -5.73
CA ASP A 61 -7.52 -0.96 -6.33
C ASP A 61 -6.17 -1.36 -6.98
N ARG A 62 -6.07 -1.33 -8.32
CA ARG A 62 -4.80 -1.57 -9.05
C ARG A 62 -3.95 -0.31 -9.26
N GLN A 63 -4.45 0.90 -9.01
CA GLN A 63 -3.77 2.18 -9.31
C GLN A 63 -4.75 3.34 -9.01
N THR A 64 -4.38 4.40 -8.30
CA THR A 64 -4.55 5.78 -8.79
C THR A 64 -3.89 6.82 -7.90
N GLN A 65 -3.31 7.83 -8.55
CA GLN A 65 -3.10 9.17 -8.01
C GLN A 65 -4.43 9.92 -7.94
N VAL A 66 -4.66 10.64 -6.84
CA VAL A 66 -5.54 11.83 -6.68
C VAL A 66 -7.06 11.65 -6.89
N ARG A 67 -7.54 10.70 -7.72
CA ARG A 67 -8.97 10.29 -7.80
C ARG A 67 -9.34 9.15 -6.83
N GLY A 68 -8.38 8.69 -6.04
CA GLY A 68 -8.53 7.54 -5.13
C GLY A 68 -9.48 7.78 -3.97
N THR A 69 -9.75 9.03 -3.56
CA THR A 69 -10.66 9.28 -2.43
C THR A 69 -12.07 8.78 -2.70
N ASP A 70 -12.59 8.94 -3.92
CA ASP A 70 -13.96 8.49 -4.22
C ASP A 70 -14.05 6.99 -4.41
N PHE A 71 -13.03 6.37 -5.02
CA PHE A 71 -12.93 4.92 -5.13
C PHE A 71 -12.87 4.28 -3.74
N TRP A 72 -11.97 4.78 -2.88
CA TRP A 72 -11.82 4.30 -1.53
C TRP A 72 -13.06 4.59 -0.68
N LYS A 73 -13.69 5.78 -0.76
CA LYS A 73 -14.96 6.06 -0.06
C LYS A 73 -16.07 5.09 -0.45
N ARG A 74 -16.28 4.89 -1.76
CA ARG A 74 -17.33 3.98 -2.26
C ARG A 74 -17.02 2.54 -1.89
N GLY A 75 -15.77 2.10 -2.05
CA GLY A 75 -15.30 0.77 -1.67
C GLY A 75 -15.44 0.52 -0.16
N CYS A 76 -15.00 1.48 0.67
CA CYS A 76 -15.19 1.51 2.11
C CYS A 76 -16.65 1.28 2.46
N ARG A 77 -17.56 2.07 1.88
CA ARG A 77 -18.99 1.96 2.12
C ARG A 77 -19.53 0.58 1.73
N VAL A 78 -19.35 0.17 0.48
CA VAL A 78 -19.93 -1.09 -0.04
C VAL A 78 -19.38 -2.31 0.68
N TYR A 79 -18.06 -2.38 0.91
CA TYR A 79 -17.47 -3.51 1.62
C TYR A 79 -17.80 -3.52 3.11
N SER A 80 -18.04 -2.36 3.74
CA SER A 80 -18.48 -2.33 5.14
C SER A 80 -19.83 -3.01 5.32
N GLU A 81 -20.76 -2.74 4.43
CA GLU A 81 -22.10 -3.33 4.44
C GLU A 81 -22.04 -4.83 4.17
N LEU A 82 -21.29 -5.22 3.13
CA LEU A 82 -21.06 -6.62 2.80
C LEU A 82 -20.47 -7.38 4.01
N VAL A 83 -19.40 -6.87 4.62
CA VAL A 83 -18.75 -7.53 5.78
C VAL A 83 -19.65 -7.53 7.02
N ARG A 84 -20.51 -6.52 7.19
CA ARG A 84 -21.47 -6.48 8.29
C ARG A 84 -22.49 -7.60 8.17
N ASP A 85 -23.03 -7.82 6.97
CA ASP A 85 -24.18 -8.69 6.76
C ASP A 85 -23.79 -10.17 6.57
N LEU A 86 -22.52 -10.45 6.25
CA LEU A 86 -21.92 -11.79 6.10
C LEU A 86 -22.01 -12.68 7.37
N GLN A 87 -22.47 -12.15 8.49
CA GLN A 87 -22.29 -12.73 9.84
C GLN A 87 -23.32 -13.77 10.30
N LYS A 88 -24.21 -14.27 9.44
CA LYS A 88 -25.32 -15.13 9.93
C LYS A 88 -25.18 -16.61 9.63
N THR A 89 -24.32 -16.98 8.68
CA THR A 89 -24.28 -18.35 8.17
C THR A 89 -22.89 -18.69 7.65
N ARG A 90 -22.41 -19.90 7.97
CA ARG A 90 -21.27 -20.51 7.27
C ARG A 90 -21.78 -21.27 6.07
N TYR A 91 -21.14 -21.06 4.93
CA TYR A 91 -21.53 -21.73 3.69
C TYR A 91 -20.61 -22.91 3.42
N SER A 92 -21.21 -24.03 3.04
CA SER A 92 -20.50 -25.31 2.86
C SER A 92 -19.70 -25.36 1.54
N ASN A 93 -20.15 -24.63 0.53
CA ASN A 93 -19.55 -24.55 -0.79
C ASN A 93 -19.82 -23.17 -1.43
N PHE A 94 -19.10 -22.85 -2.50
CA PHE A 94 -19.20 -21.53 -3.12
C PHE A 94 -20.57 -21.29 -3.76
N LYS A 95 -21.22 -22.33 -4.28
CA LYS A 95 -22.56 -22.22 -4.87
C LYS A 95 -23.58 -21.76 -3.84
N GLU A 96 -23.57 -22.37 -2.66
CA GLU A 96 -24.43 -21.97 -1.54
C GLU A 96 -24.12 -20.54 -1.07
N PHE A 97 -22.83 -20.20 -0.96
CA PHE A 97 -22.39 -18.84 -0.62
C PHE A 97 -22.91 -17.81 -1.63
N LYS A 98 -22.89 -18.16 -2.92
CA LYS A 98 -23.41 -17.29 -3.96
C LYS A 98 -24.92 -17.12 -3.85
N GLU A 99 -25.68 -18.21 -3.90
CA GLU A 99 -27.14 -18.20 -3.95
C GLU A 99 -27.77 -17.56 -2.71
N LYS A 100 -27.19 -17.78 -1.53
CA LYS A 100 -27.75 -17.32 -0.25
C LYS A 100 -27.19 -15.98 0.25
N PHE A 101 -26.12 -15.48 -0.36
CA PHE A 101 -25.47 -14.24 0.07
C PHE A 101 -25.02 -13.37 -1.09
N LEU A 102 -24.15 -13.85 -1.98
CA LEU A 102 -23.58 -12.96 -2.99
C LEU A 102 -24.62 -12.41 -3.97
N ASP A 103 -25.63 -13.17 -4.37
CA ASP A 103 -26.66 -12.72 -5.31
C ASP A 103 -27.44 -11.50 -4.78
N ASP A 104 -27.38 -11.22 -3.47
CA ASP A 104 -27.96 -10.03 -2.85
C ASP A 104 -27.08 -8.77 -2.96
N TYR A 105 -25.77 -8.94 -3.09
CA TYR A 105 -24.78 -7.86 -3.15
C TYR A 105 -24.15 -7.73 -4.53
N PHE A 106 -24.42 -8.65 -5.44
CA PHE A 106 -23.71 -8.79 -6.70
C PHE A 106 -24.69 -8.82 -7.88
N PHE A 107 -24.40 -8.00 -8.89
CA PHE A 107 -25.08 -8.11 -10.17
C PHE A 107 -24.14 -7.80 -11.35
N ASP A 108 -24.43 -8.45 -12.47
CA ASP A 108 -23.82 -8.17 -13.77
C ASP A 108 -24.63 -7.10 -14.49
N GLU A 109 -24.04 -5.94 -14.75
CA GLU A 109 -24.63 -4.91 -15.59
C GLU A 109 -24.14 -5.06 -17.04
N TYR A 110 -25.07 -5.23 -17.97
CA TYR A 110 -24.76 -5.30 -19.39
C TYR A 110 -24.83 -3.91 -20.02
N LEU A 111 -23.69 -3.27 -20.22
CA LEU A 111 -23.60 -2.01 -20.95
C LEU A 111 -23.67 -2.30 -22.45
N SER A 112 -24.71 -1.78 -23.12
CA SER A 112 -24.77 -1.74 -24.58
C SER A 112 -23.78 -0.69 -25.08
N ASP A 113 -22.79 -1.09 -25.89
CA ASP A 113 -21.93 -0.12 -26.54
C ASP A 113 -22.74 0.64 -27.60
N LYS A 114 -22.89 1.97 -27.45
CA LYS A 114 -23.70 2.80 -28.37
C LYS A 114 -23.15 2.79 -29.80
N LYS A 115 -21.87 2.43 -29.99
CA LYS A 115 -21.20 2.39 -31.30
C LYS A 115 -21.21 1.01 -31.96
N ASP A 116 -21.46 -0.06 -31.20
CA ASP A 116 -21.42 -1.42 -31.74
C ASP A 116 -22.43 -2.33 -31.03
N LYS A 117 -23.60 -2.51 -31.64
CA LYS A 117 -24.71 -3.33 -31.08
C LYS A 117 -24.32 -4.80 -30.86
N LYS A 118 -23.15 -5.24 -31.34
CA LYS A 118 -22.65 -6.62 -31.18
C LYS A 118 -21.81 -6.85 -29.93
N HIS A 119 -21.29 -5.81 -29.29
CA HIS A 119 -20.40 -5.94 -28.12
C HIS A 119 -21.07 -5.40 -26.86
N LYS A 120 -21.72 -6.28 -26.07
CA LYS A 120 -22.17 -5.95 -24.72
C LYS A 120 -20.97 -6.01 -23.77
N LYS A 121 -20.61 -4.89 -23.15
CA LYS A 121 -19.61 -4.88 -22.09
C LYS A 121 -20.28 -5.23 -20.76
N ILE A 122 -19.86 -6.34 -20.15
CA ILE A 122 -20.34 -6.71 -18.81
C ILE A 122 -19.51 -5.93 -17.78
N VAL A 123 -20.18 -5.13 -16.96
CA VAL A 123 -19.60 -4.44 -15.80
C VAL A 123 -20.15 -5.10 -14.54
N GLN A 124 -19.26 -5.54 -13.68
CA GLN A 124 -19.61 -6.40 -12.55
C GLN A 124 -19.50 -5.58 -11.29
N LYS A 125 -20.62 -5.40 -10.60
CA LYS A 125 -20.78 -4.43 -9.52
C LYS A 125 -21.11 -5.10 -8.20
N PHE A 126 -20.54 -4.56 -7.12
CA PHE A 126 -21.04 -4.77 -5.77
C PHE A 126 -22.08 -3.68 -5.46
N HIS A 127 -23.13 -4.05 -4.73
CA HIS A 127 -24.25 -3.19 -4.36
C HIS A 127 -24.66 -3.38 -2.90
N VAL A 128 -25.22 -2.33 -2.30
CA VAL A 128 -25.79 -2.35 -0.95
C VAL A 128 -27.30 -2.23 -1.03
N LYS A 129 -28.03 -3.24 -0.50
CA LYS A 129 -29.49 -3.39 -0.69
C LYS A 129 -30.35 -2.24 -0.15
N ASP A 130 -30.04 -1.65 1.00
CA ASP A 130 -30.82 -0.53 1.55
C ASP A 130 -30.02 0.14 2.68
N TRP A 131 -29.59 1.38 2.46
CA TRP A 131 -29.13 2.25 3.54
C TRP A 131 -30.26 3.24 3.85
N ASN A 132 -30.76 3.20 5.08
CA ASN A 132 -31.86 4.00 5.67
C ASN A 132 -32.57 4.98 4.71
N LYS A 133 -33.87 4.70 4.47
CA LYS A 133 -34.84 5.61 3.85
C LYS A 133 -35.02 6.96 4.59
N ASP A 134 -34.38 7.13 5.75
CA ASP A 134 -34.48 8.33 6.58
C ASP A 134 -33.49 9.44 6.22
N GLU A 135 -32.46 9.19 5.39
CA GLU A 135 -31.68 10.27 4.79
C GLU A 135 -32.33 10.75 3.48
N LYS A 136 -33.45 11.48 3.63
CA LYS A 136 -34.02 12.34 2.59
C LYS A 136 -33.04 13.45 2.25
N GLN A 137 -32.03 13.16 1.45
CA GLN A 137 -31.28 14.09 0.60
C GLN A 137 -30.04 13.35 0.10
N LEU A 138 -30.07 12.84 -1.14
CA LEU A 138 -28.94 12.75 -2.07
C LEU A 138 -29.30 11.77 -3.20
N ASN A 139 -29.33 12.25 -4.45
CA ASN A 139 -29.63 11.47 -5.67
C ASN A 139 -29.01 10.05 -5.65
N THR A 140 -29.87 9.04 -5.83
CA THR A 140 -29.83 7.71 -5.19
C THR A 140 -29.36 6.53 -6.06
N LYS A 141 -28.53 6.73 -7.10
CA LYS A 141 -27.94 5.58 -7.86
C LYS A 141 -26.43 5.45 -7.81
N GLU A 142 -25.67 6.55 -7.72
CA GLU A 142 -24.19 6.48 -7.78
C GLU A 142 -23.49 6.19 -6.44
N LYS A 143 -24.24 6.11 -5.33
CA LYS A 143 -23.67 6.00 -3.97
C LYS A 143 -23.61 4.59 -3.39
N ASN A 144 -24.35 3.63 -3.95
CA ASN A 144 -24.46 2.28 -3.39
C ASN A 144 -23.73 1.22 -4.21
N GLU A 145 -23.03 1.61 -5.27
CA GLU A 145 -22.37 0.69 -6.19
C GLU A 145 -20.85 0.85 -6.16
N PHE A 146 -20.14 -0.27 -6.25
CA PHE A 146 -18.69 -0.30 -6.36
C PHE A 146 -18.24 -1.30 -7.42
N THR A 147 -17.39 -0.84 -8.33
CA THR A 147 -16.83 -1.67 -9.41
C THR A 147 -15.34 -1.88 -9.17
N PRO A 148 -14.89 -3.11 -8.88
CA PRO A 148 -13.46 -3.43 -8.84
C PRO A 148 -12.80 -3.09 -10.17
N ARG A 149 -11.53 -2.68 -10.14
CA ARG A 149 -10.88 -2.15 -11.35
C ARG A 149 -10.67 -3.19 -12.44
N LEU A 150 -10.34 -4.43 -12.06
CA LEU A 150 -10.18 -5.55 -12.99
C LEU A 150 -11.05 -6.75 -12.57
N PRO A 151 -11.50 -7.58 -13.54
CA PRO A 151 -12.22 -8.81 -13.23
C PRO A 151 -11.48 -9.74 -12.26
N LEU A 152 -10.14 -9.80 -12.37
CA LEU A 152 -9.31 -10.57 -11.45
C LEU A 152 -9.38 -10.02 -10.02
N ASP A 153 -9.44 -8.71 -9.81
CA ASP A 153 -9.51 -8.17 -8.45
C ASP A 153 -10.81 -8.58 -7.75
N ARG A 154 -11.92 -8.57 -8.49
CA ARG A 154 -13.19 -9.10 -8.00
C ARG A 154 -13.06 -10.57 -7.60
N TYR A 155 -12.44 -11.39 -8.45
CA TYR A 155 -12.22 -12.81 -8.15
C TYR A 155 -11.47 -13.00 -6.83
N LEU A 156 -10.36 -12.26 -6.65
CA LEU A 156 -9.54 -12.33 -5.44
C LEU A 156 -10.30 -11.81 -4.20
N THR A 157 -11.11 -10.76 -4.34
CA THR A 157 -12.00 -10.25 -3.28
C THR A 157 -13.02 -11.31 -2.87
N LEU A 158 -13.75 -11.90 -3.81
CA LEU A 158 -14.77 -12.92 -3.52
C LEU A 158 -14.15 -14.16 -2.87
N ARG A 159 -12.99 -14.61 -3.35
CA ARG A 159 -12.27 -15.75 -2.79
C ARG A 159 -11.85 -15.48 -1.35
N THR A 160 -11.35 -14.28 -1.09
CA THR A 160 -10.92 -13.84 0.24
C THR A 160 -12.09 -13.87 1.23
N ILE A 161 -13.22 -13.29 0.84
CA ILE A 161 -14.44 -13.25 1.68
C ILE A 161 -14.95 -14.67 1.92
N TYR A 162 -15.02 -15.48 0.87
CA TYR A 162 -15.51 -16.86 0.95
C TYR A 162 -14.63 -17.73 1.87
N PHE A 163 -13.31 -17.66 1.72
CA PHE A 163 -12.36 -18.35 2.59
C PHE A 163 -12.57 -17.98 4.07
N LEU A 164 -12.68 -16.67 4.36
CA LEU A 164 -12.86 -16.20 5.74
C LEU A 164 -14.22 -16.62 6.31
N ASN A 165 -15.29 -16.60 5.51
CA ASN A 165 -16.59 -17.12 5.93
C ASN A 165 -16.53 -18.60 6.29
N ARG A 166 -15.96 -19.41 5.39
CA ARG A 166 -15.95 -20.87 5.51
C ARG A 166 -15.13 -21.36 6.71
N TYR A 167 -13.94 -20.79 6.95
CA TYR A 167 -13.02 -21.35 7.96
C TYR A 167 -12.76 -20.45 9.17
N HIS A 168 -13.04 -19.14 9.08
CA HIS A 168 -12.65 -18.18 10.10
C HIS A 168 -13.82 -17.33 10.62
N ASN A 169 -15.07 -17.67 10.31
CA ASN A 169 -16.25 -16.91 10.75
C ASN A 169 -16.14 -15.41 10.44
N ASN A 170 -15.53 -15.07 9.31
CA ASN A 170 -15.22 -13.69 8.88
C ASN A 170 -14.25 -12.94 9.80
N ASP A 171 -13.55 -13.62 10.70
CA ASP A 171 -12.56 -13.04 11.59
C ASP A 171 -11.18 -12.98 10.89
N PHE A 172 -10.94 -11.87 10.20
CA PHE A 172 -9.69 -11.57 9.51
C PHE A 172 -8.48 -11.52 10.46
N LEU A 173 -8.60 -10.83 11.59
CA LEU A 173 -7.55 -10.77 12.60
C LEU A 173 -7.36 -12.14 13.27
N GLY A 174 -8.43 -12.89 13.51
CA GLY A 174 -8.36 -14.27 13.99
C GLY A 174 -7.64 -15.20 13.03
N TYR A 175 -7.85 -15.07 11.71
CA TYR A 175 -7.08 -15.79 10.68
C TYR A 175 -5.60 -15.49 10.79
N LEU A 176 -5.22 -14.21 10.82
CA LEU A 176 -3.81 -13.82 10.92
C LEU A 176 -3.21 -14.33 12.22
N LYS A 177 -3.87 -14.12 13.35
CA LYS A 177 -3.39 -14.54 14.68
C LYS A 177 -3.24 -16.05 14.81
N LYS A 178 -4.23 -16.83 14.37
CA LYS A 178 -4.23 -18.30 14.47
C LYS A 178 -3.06 -18.90 13.70
N ASN A 179 -2.78 -18.36 12.50
CA ASN A 179 -1.77 -18.91 11.61
C ASN A 179 -0.40 -18.21 11.74
N TYR A 180 -0.35 -17.09 12.46
CA TYR A 180 0.89 -16.47 12.91
C TYR A 180 1.50 -17.31 14.02
N LYS A 181 2.39 -18.22 13.64
CA LYS A 181 3.35 -18.79 14.59
C LYS A 181 4.53 -17.83 14.64
N SER A 182 4.69 -17.10 15.75
CA SER A 182 5.94 -16.35 15.93
C SER A 182 7.06 -17.38 15.88
N SER A 183 7.93 -17.26 14.88
CA SER A 183 9.21 -17.94 14.93
C SER A 183 9.94 -17.47 16.20
N GLU A 184 10.93 -18.24 16.65
CA GLU A 184 11.91 -17.81 17.68
C GLU A 184 12.77 -16.63 17.21
N SER A 185 12.20 -15.68 16.45
CA SER A 185 12.87 -14.46 16.05
C SER A 185 13.35 -13.73 17.30
N GLU A 186 14.61 -13.31 17.28
CA GLU A 186 15.25 -12.57 18.39
C GLU A 186 14.46 -11.30 18.78
N SER A 187 13.72 -10.73 17.82
CA SER A 187 12.89 -9.53 18.03
C SER A 187 11.49 -9.81 18.58
N GLY A 188 11.04 -11.07 18.55
CA GLY A 188 9.66 -11.45 18.90
C GLY A 188 8.59 -11.06 17.86
N TYR A 189 8.99 -10.58 16.66
CA TYR A 189 8.08 -10.26 15.56
C TYR A 189 8.52 -10.89 14.24
N ASP A 190 7.54 -11.29 13.43
CA ASP A 190 7.77 -11.87 12.11
C ASP A 190 6.75 -11.31 11.10
N LEU A 191 6.99 -10.09 10.63
CA LEU A 191 6.13 -9.42 9.66
C LEU A 191 6.14 -10.13 8.30
N ASP A 192 7.24 -10.78 7.93
CA ASP A 192 7.31 -11.53 6.68
C ASP A 192 6.29 -12.66 6.68
N ARG A 193 6.09 -13.36 7.80
CA ARG A 193 5.02 -14.36 7.93
C ARG A 193 3.62 -13.76 7.83
N ILE A 194 3.37 -12.59 8.43
CA ILE A 194 2.07 -11.92 8.29
C ILE A 194 1.84 -11.49 6.83
N ALA A 195 2.88 -10.96 6.17
CA ALA A 195 2.84 -10.61 4.76
C ALA A 195 2.53 -11.84 3.89
N TYR A 196 3.16 -12.97 4.19
CA TYR A 196 2.89 -14.23 3.53
C TYR A 196 1.45 -14.71 3.75
N LEU A 197 0.91 -14.61 4.97
CA LEU A 197 -0.48 -14.97 5.26
C LEU A 197 -1.49 -14.11 4.49
N LEU A 198 -1.23 -12.81 4.35
CA LEU A 198 -2.02 -11.92 3.49
C LEU A 198 -1.88 -12.27 2.01
N TYR A 199 -0.66 -12.62 1.58
CA TYR A 199 -0.42 -13.11 0.23
C TYR A 199 -1.19 -14.40 -0.06
N LEU A 200 -1.15 -15.37 0.86
CA LEU A 200 -1.88 -16.63 0.72
C LEU A 200 -3.38 -16.40 0.63
N LEU A 201 -3.92 -15.62 1.56
CA LEU A 201 -5.36 -15.34 1.66
C LEU A 201 -5.95 -14.82 0.35
N SER A 202 -5.24 -13.93 -0.35
CA SER A 202 -5.84 -13.18 -1.46
C SER A 202 -5.13 -13.35 -2.79
N TYR A 203 -3.84 -13.72 -2.82
CA TYR A 203 -3.01 -13.71 -4.02
C TYR A 203 -2.38 -15.06 -4.38
N TRP A 204 -2.52 -16.07 -3.53
CA TRP A 204 -2.13 -17.44 -3.86
C TRP A 204 -2.76 -17.87 -5.18
N ASN A 205 -1.99 -18.51 -6.07
CA ASN A 205 -2.44 -18.96 -7.38
C ASN A 205 -3.14 -17.89 -8.25
N LYS A 206 -2.88 -16.58 -8.04
CA LYS A 206 -3.46 -15.49 -8.86
C LYS A 206 -3.10 -15.56 -10.36
N LYS A 207 -2.03 -16.29 -10.70
CA LYS A 207 -1.55 -16.50 -12.08
C LYS A 207 -2.28 -17.65 -12.77
N GLU A 208 -3.04 -18.46 -12.03
CA GLU A 208 -3.89 -19.48 -12.62
C GLU A 208 -4.88 -18.79 -13.58
N LYS A 209 -4.81 -19.16 -14.86
CA LYS A 209 -5.65 -18.56 -15.88
C LYS A 209 -7.10 -18.88 -15.53
N LEU A 210 -7.86 -17.85 -15.17
CA LEU A 210 -9.31 -17.97 -15.16
C LEU A 210 -9.75 -18.46 -16.55
N PRO A 211 -10.62 -19.47 -16.65
CA PRO A 211 -11.04 -19.99 -17.94
C PRO A 211 -11.55 -18.83 -18.81
N THR A 212 -11.04 -18.72 -20.04
CA THR A 212 -11.35 -17.62 -20.97
C THR A 212 -12.83 -17.54 -21.34
N ASN A 213 -13.60 -18.59 -21.02
CA ASN A 213 -15.02 -18.75 -21.33
C ASN A 213 -15.94 -18.63 -20.10
N VAL A 214 -15.45 -18.17 -18.95
CA VAL A 214 -16.31 -17.95 -17.78
C VAL A 214 -17.30 -16.82 -18.09
N LYS A 215 -18.53 -17.21 -18.39
CA LYS A 215 -19.63 -16.27 -18.64
C LYS A 215 -20.42 -16.00 -17.36
N LYS A 216 -20.40 -16.93 -16.40
CA LYS A 216 -21.14 -16.83 -15.13
C LYS A 216 -20.23 -17.12 -13.94
N LEU A 217 -20.56 -16.51 -12.80
CA LEU A 217 -19.85 -16.76 -11.54
C LEU A 217 -19.97 -18.23 -11.08
N ASP A 218 -21.06 -18.91 -11.45
CA ASP A 218 -21.29 -20.34 -11.15
C ASP A 218 -20.21 -21.25 -11.74
N ASP A 219 -19.69 -20.92 -12.93
CA ASP A 219 -18.65 -21.69 -13.61
C ASP A 219 -17.32 -21.70 -12.82
N LEU A 220 -17.16 -20.76 -11.88
CA LEU A 220 -15.99 -20.65 -11.02
C LEU A 220 -16.12 -21.41 -9.70
N ALA A 221 -17.30 -21.91 -9.34
CA ALA A 221 -17.53 -22.53 -8.03
C ALA A 221 -16.52 -23.65 -7.70
N PRO A 222 -16.23 -24.62 -8.61
CA PRO A 222 -15.25 -25.67 -8.33
C PRO A 222 -13.82 -25.12 -8.15
N ILE A 223 -13.48 -24.04 -8.85
CA ILE A 223 -12.17 -23.38 -8.76
C ILE A 223 -12.05 -22.67 -7.41
N PHE A 224 -13.10 -21.95 -6.98
CA PHE A 224 -13.15 -21.33 -5.66
C PHE A 224 -12.98 -22.37 -4.56
N ASP A 225 -13.79 -23.44 -4.56
CA ASP A 225 -13.76 -24.48 -3.54
C ASP A 225 -12.39 -25.16 -3.44
N ARG A 226 -11.78 -25.53 -4.57
CA ARG A 226 -10.42 -26.11 -4.57
C ARG A 226 -9.39 -25.11 -4.02
N GLN A 227 -9.40 -23.87 -4.50
CA GLN A 227 -8.41 -22.89 -4.08
C GLN A 227 -8.54 -22.48 -2.60
N VAL A 228 -9.75 -22.41 -2.04
CA VAL A 228 -9.91 -22.10 -0.61
C VAL A 228 -9.42 -23.24 0.28
N GLU A 229 -9.56 -24.49 -0.14
CA GLU A 229 -8.95 -25.64 0.56
C GLU A 229 -7.43 -25.62 0.46
N GLU A 230 -6.86 -25.29 -0.70
CA GLU A 230 -5.40 -25.11 -0.86
C GLU A 230 -4.86 -24.00 0.07
N ILE A 231 -5.54 -22.85 0.12
CA ILE A 231 -5.18 -21.73 1.00
C ILE A 231 -5.28 -22.16 2.47
N LYS A 232 -6.31 -22.93 2.85
CA LYS A 232 -6.45 -23.47 4.21
C LYS A 232 -5.28 -24.36 4.58
N GLN A 233 -4.97 -25.34 3.73
CA GLN A 233 -3.87 -26.27 3.97
C GLN A 233 -2.53 -25.54 4.13
N LYS A 234 -2.25 -24.57 3.25
CA LYS A 234 -0.99 -23.79 3.29
C LYS A 234 -0.91 -22.83 4.48
N SER A 235 -2.01 -22.23 4.89
CA SER A 235 -2.02 -21.30 6.02
C SER A 235 -1.95 -22.00 7.38
N GLU A 236 -2.60 -23.16 7.54
CA GLU A 236 -2.55 -23.92 8.80
C GLU A 236 -1.20 -24.66 8.97
N ASN A 237 -0.58 -25.07 7.86
CA ASN A 237 0.69 -25.78 7.83
C ASN A 237 1.68 -25.04 6.91
N ILE A 238 2.16 -23.87 7.35
CA ILE A 238 3.19 -23.13 6.63
C ILE A 238 4.47 -23.97 6.61
N ASP A 239 4.77 -24.55 5.46
CA ASP A 239 6.05 -25.15 5.15
C ASP A 239 7.11 -24.05 5.02
N ASN A 240 8.22 -24.20 5.76
CA ASN A 240 9.30 -23.23 5.75
C ASN A 240 9.96 -23.14 4.38
N ASP A 241 10.06 -24.24 3.62
CA ASP A 241 10.66 -24.22 2.29
C ASP A 241 9.80 -23.41 1.30
N ASP A 242 8.48 -23.57 1.37
CA ASP A 242 7.54 -22.77 0.59
C ASP A 242 7.56 -21.29 0.99
N PHE A 243 7.70 -20.99 2.28
CA PHE A 243 7.83 -19.63 2.78
C PHE A 243 9.13 -18.96 2.31
N GLU A 244 10.27 -19.64 2.42
CA GLU A 244 11.56 -19.13 1.94
C GLU A 244 11.59 -19.00 0.41
N ARG A 245 10.94 -19.92 -0.32
CA ARG A 245 10.74 -19.79 -1.78
C ARG A 245 9.93 -18.56 -2.12
N TRP A 246 8.87 -18.26 -1.36
CA TRP A 246 8.09 -17.03 -1.53
C TRP A 246 8.94 -15.78 -1.27
N LYS A 247 9.75 -15.76 -0.19
CA LYS A 247 10.69 -14.67 0.09
C LYS A 247 11.72 -14.46 -1.03
N GLY A 248 12.21 -15.55 -1.63
CA GLY A 248 13.11 -15.51 -2.77
C GLY A 248 12.47 -15.02 -4.08
N ASN A 249 11.14 -15.04 -4.17
CA ASN A 249 10.40 -14.59 -5.35
C ASN A 249 10.07 -13.09 -5.27
N GLU A 250 10.93 -12.24 -5.84
CA GLU A 250 10.79 -10.77 -5.78
C GLU A 250 9.40 -10.25 -6.22
N GLU A 251 8.73 -10.87 -7.19
CA GLU A 251 7.39 -10.44 -7.65
C GLU A 251 6.28 -10.69 -6.61
N GLU A 252 6.44 -11.73 -5.81
CA GLU A 252 5.46 -12.16 -4.81
C GLU A 252 5.79 -11.60 -3.43
N TYR A 253 7.07 -11.60 -3.07
CA TYR A 253 7.55 -11.05 -1.82
C TYR A 253 7.27 -9.55 -1.77
N TYR A 254 7.70 -8.76 -2.76
CA TYR A 254 7.48 -7.31 -2.78
C TYR A 254 6.10 -6.89 -3.29
N PHE A 255 5.11 -7.76 -3.16
CA PHE A 255 3.78 -7.50 -3.70
C PHE A 255 3.15 -6.27 -3.04
N LYS A 256 3.06 -5.19 -3.83
CA LYS A 256 2.68 -3.83 -3.39
C LYS A 256 1.61 -3.77 -2.32
N ARG A 257 0.47 -4.41 -2.57
CA ARG A 257 -0.73 -4.29 -1.76
C ARG A 257 -0.58 -4.91 -0.39
N VAL A 258 0.19 -5.99 -0.29
CA VAL A 258 0.48 -6.66 0.99
C VAL A 258 1.25 -5.69 1.89
N TRP A 259 2.36 -5.13 1.40
CA TRP A 259 3.18 -4.21 2.18
C TRP A 259 2.51 -2.87 2.45
N ALA A 260 1.72 -2.34 1.49
CA ALA A 260 0.96 -1.12 1.70
C ALA A 260 -0.11 -1.29 2.80
N ALA A 261 -0.83 -2.41 2.81
CA ALA A 261 -1.80 -2.70 3.86
C ALA A 261 -1.12 -2.91 5.22
N LEU A 262 0.00 -3.65 5.28
CA LEU A 262 0.74 -3.87 6.53
C LEU A 262 1.31 -2.59 7.11
N ARG A 263 1.89 -1.72 6.27
CA ARG A 263 2.31 -0.38 6.67
C ARG A 263 1.18 0.36 7.37
N ASP A 264 0.00 0.37 6.77
CA ASP A 264 -1.17 1.05 7.35
C ASP A 264 -1.64 0.37 8.64
N TYR A 265 -1.65 -0.95 8.71
CA TYR A 265 -1.99 -1.68 9.94
C TYR A 265 -1.01 -1.43 11.09
N ILE A 266 0.23 -1.05 10.79
CA ILE A 266 1.25 -0.80 11.81
C ILE A 266 1.28 0.68 12.20
N LYS A 267 1.14 1.59 11.23
CA LYS A 267 1.41 3.03 11.42
C LYS A 267 0.15 3.90 11.43
N HIS A 268 -0.92 3.49 10.74
CA HIS A 268 -2.10 4.33 10.60
C HIS A 268 -2.88 4.41 11.93
N PRO A 269 -3.22 5.61 12.44
CA PRO A 269 -3.90 5.78 13.74
C PRO A 269 -5.19 4.96 13.89
N VAL A 270 -5.94 4.80 12.80
CA VAL A 270 -7.23 4.07 12.80
C VAL A 270 -7.07 2.55 12.93
N PHE A 271 -5.95 1.97 12.48
CA PHE A 271 -5.76 0.51 12.45
C PHE A 271 -4.72 0.01 13.45
N LYS A 272 -3.72 0.85 13.79
CA LYS A 272 -2.54 0.43 14.56
C LYS A 272 -2.88 -0.24 15.89
N ASP A 273 -3.83 0.32 16.63
CA ASP A 273 -4.22 -0.16 17.94
C ASP A 273 -4.97 -1.48 17.85
N ASP A 274 -5.87 -1.58 16.88
CA ASP A 274 -6.68 -2.76 16.59
C ASP A 274 -5.79 -3.94 16.16
N PHE A 275 -4.86 -3.68 15.24
CA PHE A 275 -3.91 -4.66 14.73
C PHE A 275 -2.91 -5.11 15.81
N SER A 276 -2.25 -4.15 16.46
CA SER A 276 -1.20 -4.45 17.44
C SER A 276 -1.72 -5.25 18.63
N LYS A 277 -2.88 -4.87 19.16
CA LYS A 277 -3.55 -5.59 20.24
C LYS A 277 -3.94 -7.01 19.82
N ALA A 278 -4.47 -7.18 18.61
CA ALA A 278 -4.94 -8.49 18.15
C ALA A 278 -3.80 -9.46 17.88
N ILE A 279 -2.75 -9.02 17.18
CA ILE A 279 -1.64 -9.87 16.73
C ILE A 279 -0.57 -10.03 17.81
N PHE A 280 -0.17 -8.93 18.47
CA PHE A 280 0.96 -8.92 19.41
C PHE A 280 0.54 -8.79 20.88
N GLY A 281 -0.77 -8.79 21.17
CA GLY A 281 -1.30 -8.76 22.53
C GLY A 281 -1.14 -7.42 23.25
N ARG A 282 -0.65 -6.37 22.60
CA ARG A 282 -0.40 -5.06 23.21
C ARG A 282 -0.63 -3.91 22.23
N LYS A 283 -1.01 -2.76 22.77
CA LYS A 283 -1.00 -1.50 22.03
C LYS A 283 0.37 -0.85 22.13
N TRP A 284 0.74 -0.07 21.12
CA TRP A 284 1.93 0.75 21.15
C TRP A 284 1.60 2.20 20.79
N GLU A 285 2.24 3.15 21.47
CA GLU A 285 2.17 4.56 21.07
C GLU A 285 2.86 4.75 19.72
N SER A 286 4.05 4.15 19.58
CA SER A 286 4.85 4.06 18.36
C SER A 286 5.29 2.60 18.12
N PRO A 287 5.24 2.10 16.88
CA PRO A 287 5.68 0.75 16.57
C PRO A 287 7.16 0.52 16.95
N PRO A 288 7.51 -0.67 17.46
CA PRO A 288 8.91 -1.04 17.76
C PRO A 288 9.81 -0.90 16.53
N ILE A 289 11.03 -0.38 16.70
CA ILE A 289 11.94 -0.16 15.57
C ILE A 289 12.29 -1.47 14.84
N ASP A 290 12.47 -2.58 15.57
CA ASP A 290 12.78 -3.87 14.96
C ASP A 290 11.63 -4.43 14.12
N LEU A 291 10.38 -4.08 14.47
CA LEU A 291 9.21 -4.35 13.64
C LEU A 291 9.25 -3.49 12.37
N LEU A 292 9.51 -2.20 12.50
CA LEU A 292 9.57 -1.27 11.36
C LEU A 292 10.70 -1.63 10.37
N ARG A 293 11.82 -2.15 10.86
CA ARG A 293 12.93 -2.63 10.03
C ARG A 293 12.55 -3.81 9.14
N GLN A 294 11.51 -4.58 9.47
CA GLN A 294 11.00 -5.67 8.64
C GLN A 294 10.06 -5.18 7.52
N LEU A 295 9.47 -3.98 7.63
CA LEU A 295 8.60 -3.44 6.58
C LEU A 295 9.37 -3.20 5.28
N GLN A 296 8.83 -3.73 4.18
CA GLN A 296 9.35 -3.49 2.83
C GLN A 296 8.65 -2.31 2.17
N LEU A 297 9.36 -1.61 1.29
CA LEU A 297 8.80 -0.61 0.40
C LEU A 297 7.76 -1.26 -0.54
N PRO A 298 6.52 -0.77 -0.60
CA PRO A 298 5.55 -1.26 -1.58
C PRO A 298 6.06 -1.07 -3.02
N GLY A 299 6.05 -2.14 -3.84
CA GLY A 299 6.44 -2.06 -5.25
C GLY A 299 5.48 -1.18 -6.07
N ASP A 300 5.85 0.07 -6.35
CA ASP A 300 5.02 1.01 -7.13
C ASP A 300 5.81 1.59 -8.31
N LEU A 301 5.14 1.77 -9.45
CA LEU A 301 5.66 2.49 -10.61
C LEU A 301 6.18 3.89 -10.25
N TRP A 302 5.58 4.57 -9.28
CA TRP A 302 6.10 5.87 -8.81
C TRP A 302 7.44 5.71 -8.09
N ASN A 303 7.58 4.71 -7.22
CA ASN A 303 8.82 4.39 -6.53
C ASN A 303 9.91 3.94 -7.53
N GLU A 304 9.52 3.26 -8.61
CA GLU A 304 10.42 2.85 -9.70
C GLU A 304 10.82 4.02 -10.62
N ARG A 305 9.90 4.95 -10.88
CA ARG A 305 10.10 6.08 -11.82
C ARG A 305 10.63 7.34 -11.14
N SER A 306 10.57 7.43 -9.82
CA SER A 306 10.99 8.62 -9.08
C SER A 306 12.49 8.85 -9.25
N PRO A 307 12.90 10.10 -9.57
CA PRO A 307 14.31 10.49 -9.58
C PRO A 307 14.96 10.41 -8.19
N LEU A 308 14.17 10.45 -7.11
CA LEU A 308 14.69 10.57 -5.74
C LEU A 308 15.38 9.28 -5.26
N PRO A 309 14.78 8.08 -5.29
CA PRO A 309 15.49 6.85 -4.98
C PRO A 309 16.72 6.65 -5.87
N ARG A 310 16.65 7.01 -7.17
CA ARG A 310 17.80 6.92 -8.08
C ARG A 310 18.94 7.86 -7.71
N GLY A 311 18.60 9.10 -7.36
CA GLY A 311 19.58 10.08 -6.88
C GLY A 311 20.25 9.58 -5.61
N ILE A 312 19.45 9.08 -4.66
CA ILE A 312 19.92 8.49 -3.40
C ILE A 312 20.86 7.32 -3.65
N CYS A 313 20.48 6.38 -4.51
CA CYS A 313 21.31 5.23 -4.80
C CYS A 313 22.57 5.58 -5.62
N ARG A 314 22.52 6.59 -6.48
CA ARG A 314 23.71 7.10 -7.18
C ARG A 314 24.70 7.71 -6.18
N GLU A 315 24.22 8.55 -5.27
CA GLU A 315 25.08 9.25 -4.31
C GLU A 315 25.60 8.31 -3.21
N LEU A 316 24.82 7.30 -2.81
CA LEU A 316 25.26 6.20 -1.92
C LEU A 316 26.27 5.24 -2.58
N GLY A 317 26.60 5.44 -3.87
CA GLY A 317 27.48 4.52 -4.61
C GLY A 317 26.87 3.14 -4.92
N LEU A 318 25.57 2.96 -4.65
CA LEU A 318 24.83 1.70 -4.83
C LEU A 318 24.42 1.44 -6.28
N ILE A 319 24.34 2.49 -7.10
CA ILE A 319 24.29 2.34 -8.55
C ILE A 319 25.73 2.34 -9.05
N PHE A 320 26.29 1.16 -9.24
CA PHE A 320 27.49 1.01 -10.06
C PHE A 320 27.19 1.64 -11.43
N GLU A 321 28.04 2.58 -11.87
CA GLU A 321 28.06 3.06 -13.25
C GLU A 321 28.52 1.92 -14.18
N ASN A 322 27.76 0.82 -14.27
CA ASN A 322 27.74 0.02 -15.47
C ASN A 322 26.98 0.84 -16.52
N THR A 323 27.69 1.84 -17.03
CA THR A 323 27.51 2.35 -18.36
C THR A 323 27.60 1.14 -19.30
N SER A 324 26.45 0.59 -19.69
CA SER A 324 26.44 -0.18 -20.93
C SER A 324 26.95 0.78 -22.00
N LYS A 325 28.15 0.51 -22.49
CA LYS A 325 28.66 1.11 -23.73
C LYS A 325 27.49 1.04 -24.73
N LYS A 326 27.04 2.20 -25.21
CA LYS A 326 25.86 2.44 -26.06
C LYS A 326 24.53 2.61 -25.32
N GLY A 327 24.29 3.83 -24.84
CA GLY A 327 23.03 4.60 -25.02
C GLY A 327 21.69 3.95 -24.61
N THR A 328 21.71 2.81 -23.93
CA THR A 328 20.50 2.11 -23.49
C THR A 328 20.19 2.57 -22.08
N PRO A 329 18.99 3.12 -21.81
CA PRO A 329 18.57 3.38 -20.44
C PRO A 329 18.73 2.09 -19.64
N LEU A 330 19.40 2.16 -18.48
CA LEU A 330 19.50 1.06 -17.51
C LEU A 330 18.17 0.31 -17.49
N LYS A 331 18.20 -0.96 -17.90
CA LYS A 331 17.03 -1.85 -17.92
C LYS A 331 16.39 -1.77 -16.54
N SER A 332 15.31 -0.98 -16.48
CA SER A 332 14.33 -0.80 -15.44
C SER A 332 14.79 -1.04 -13.99
N ILE A 333 14.66 -0.01 -13.16
CA ILE A 333 14.47 -0.16 -11.71
C ILE A 333 13.11 -0.85 -11.49
N LYS A 334 13.01 -2.14 -11.84
CA LYS A 334 11.90 -3.04 -11.47
C LYS A 334 12.10 -3.61 -10.07
N LYS A 335 13.00 -2.99 -9.28
CA LYS A 335 13.57 -3.52 -8.03
C LYS A 335 13.68 -2.44 -6.95
N SER A 336 12.85 -1.39 -6.98
CA SER A 336 12.92 -0.33 -5.96
C SER A 336 12.78 -0.84 -4.52
N PRO A 337 11.96 -1.88 -4.21
CA PRO A 337 11.90 -2.40 -2.85
C PRO A 337 13.18 -3.11 -2.40
N LYS A 338 13.78 -3.89 -3.30
CA LYS A 338 15.06 -4.56 -3.04
C LYS A 338 16.17 -3.55 -2.80
N LEU A 339 16.22 -2.51 -3.64
CA LEU A 339 17.21 -1.44 -3.50
C LEU A 339 17.04 -0.67 -2.18
N ALA A 340 15.79 -0.39 -1.76
CA ALA A 340 15.51 0.20 -0.45
C ALA A 340 15.99 -0.69 0.71
N ARG A 341 15.85 -2.02 0.59
CA ARG A 341 16.36 -3.00 1.55
C ARG A 341 17.90 -3.01 1.58
N GLU A 342 18.55 -3.04 0.42
CA GLU A 342 20.02 -2.98 0.30
C GLU A 342 20.57 -1.71 0.95
N ILE A 343 19.98 -0.54 0.67
CA ILE A 343 20.35 0.73 1.33
C ILE A 343 20.26 0.59 2.85
N PHE A 344 19.14 0.07 3.36
CA PHE A 344 18.95 -0.11 4.79
C PHE A 344 20.01 -1.06 5.39
N ASP A 345 20.30 -2.17 4.74
CA ASP A 345 21.24 -3.17 5.26
C ASP A 345 22.67 -2.62 5.36
N GLU A 346 23.06 -1.69 4.50
CA GLU A 346 24.35 -1.00 4.59
C GLU A 346 24.44 0.01 5.73
N ILE A 347 23.33 0.70 6.04
CA ILE A 347 23.33 1.83 6.99
C ILE A 347 22.74 1.50 8.36
N LYS A 348 22.11 0.34 8.54
CA LYS A 348 21.39 -0.02 9.79
C LYS A 348 22.28 0.05 11.04
N ASN A 349 23.60 -0.10 10.86
CA ASN A 349 24.60 -0.01 11.93
C ASN A 349 25.10 1.43 12.21
N THR A 350 24.81 2.40 11.34
CA THR A 350 25.33 3.79 11.44
C THR A 350 24.25 4.81 11.75
N ASN A 351 22.97 4.51 11.47
CA ASN A 351 21.86 5.46 11.64
C ASN A 351 20.59 4.70 12.08
N SER A 352 20.29 4.73 13.38
CA SER A 352 19.44 3.71 14.02
C SER A 352 17.94 3.77 13.70
N ASN A 353 17.45 4.83 13.05
CA ASN A 353 16.01 5.08 12.93
C ASN A 353 15.45 4.98 11.50
N PHE A 354 16.29 4.65 10.51
CA PHE A 354 15.83 4.46 9.13
C PHE A 354 15.29 3.03 8.90
N TYR A 355 14.30 2.87 8.03
CA TYR A 355 13.83 1.55 7.55
C TYR A 355 13.28 1.63 6.10
N PRO A 356 13.29 0.53 5.32
CA PRO A 356 13.07 0.58 3.88
C PRO A 356 11.74 1.20 3.43
N GLU A 357 10.66 0.94 4.17
CA GLU A 357 9.34 1.47 3.82
C GLU A 357 9.30 3.00 3.80
N GLN A 358 10.16 3.72 4.53
CA GLN A 358 10.11 5.19 4.55
C GLN A 358 10.33 5.83 3.18
N PHE A 359 10.96 5.12 2.23
CA PHE A 359 11.03 5.56 0.83
C PHE A 359 9.66 5.68 0.15
N ASP A 360 8.61 5.08 0.71
CA ASP A 360 7.25 5.17 0.20
C ASP A 360 6.67 6.58 0.29
N VAL A 361 7.28 7.47 1.10
CA VAL A 361 6.96 8.91 1.08
C VAL A 361 7.18 9.53 -0.30
N THR A 362 7.98 8.88 -1.16
CA THR A 362 8.14 9.26 -2.56
C THR A 362 6.84 9.14 -3.36
N PHE A 363 5.87 8.32 -2.93
CA PHE A 363 4.55 8.21 -3.55
C PHE A 363 3.72 9.49 -3.41
N ASP A 364 3.77 10.14 -2.25
CA ASP A 364 3.04 11.40 -1.99
C ASP A 364 3.84 12.61 -2.51
N PHE A 365 5.17 12.49 -2.49
CA PHE A 365 6.10 13.52 -2.97
C PHE A 365 6.15 13.61 -4.51
N SER A 366 6.33 12.49 -5.21
CA SER A 366 6.59 12.48 -6.67
C SER A 366 5.44 13.03 -7.55
N PRO A 367 4.14 12.82 -7.27
CA PRO A 367 3.06 13.48 -8.01
C PRO A 367 3.16 15.00 -7.94
N ASN A 368 3.44 15.51 -6.73
CA ASN A 368 3.48 16.95 -6.45
C ASN A 368 4.81 17.60 -6.90
N MET A 369 5.87 16.79 -7.05
CA MET A 369 7.26 17.24 -7.24
C MET A 369 8.00 16.51 -8.38
N SER A 370 7.30 15.86 -9.31
CA SER A 370 7.92 15.06 -10.38
C SER A 370 8.86 15.90 -11.25
N CYS A 371 10.13 15.54 -11.30
CA CYS A 371 11.18 16.26 -12.05
C CYS A 371 11.18 15.90 -13.54
N GLY A 372 10.01 16.02 -14.18
CA GLY A 372 9.90 16.02 -15.64
C GLY A 372 10.34 17.36 -16.23
N LYS A 373 10.66 17.38 -17.54
CA LYS A 373 11.12 18.58 -18.26
C LYS A 373 10.13 19.76 -18.15
N ASP A 374 8.85 19.49 -17.91
CA ASP A 374 7.78 20.49 -17.95
C ASP A 374 7.16 20.82 -16.58
N ASN A 375 7.65 20.23 -15.47
CA ASN A 375 7.06 20.48 -14.16
C ASN A 375 7.85 21.53 -13.36
N LEU A 376 7.34 22.76 -13.38
CA LEU A 376 7.88 23.92 -12.67
C LEU A 376 8.02 23.70 -11.15
N ARG A 377 7.32 22.72 -10.54
CA ARG A 377 7.37 22.44 -9.10
C ARG A 377 8.59 21.63 -8.65
N CYS A 378 9.21 20.84 -9.53
CA CYS A 378 10.55 20.29 -9.27
C CYS A 378 11.68 21.30 -9.55
N LYS A 379 11.36 22.59 -9.72
CA LYS A 379 12.41 23.58 -9.64
C LYS A 379 13.07 23.50 -8.27
N LYS A 380 14.37 23.80 -8.26
CA LYS A 380 15.20 23.96 -7.08
C LYS A 380 14.52 24.78 -5.97
N GLU A 381 13.56 25.61 -6.31
CA GLU A 381 12.87 26.61 -5.49
C GLU A 381 11.94 26.07 -4.39
N ILE A 382 11.44 24.83 -4.43
CA ILE A 382 10.48 24.33 -3.40
C ILE A 382 10.84 22.94 -2.85
N CYS A 383 11.66 22.18 -3.59
CA CYS A 383 12.04 20.82 -3.22
C CYS A 383 12.86 20.77 -1.91
N PRO A 384 12.53 19.88 -0.93
CA PRO A 384 13.32 19.65 0.28
C PRO A 384 14.78 19.27 0.01
N PHE A 385 15.01 18.63 -1.14
CA PHE A 385 16.33 18.22 -1.62
C PHE A 385 16.94 19.23 -2.61
N GLY A 386 16.20 20.29 -2.95
CA GLY A 386 16.63 21.41 -3.78
C GLY A 386 17.24 22.54 -2.96
N ASP A 387 17.26 23.76 -3.51
CA ASP A 387 17.88 24.93 -2.87
C ASP A 387 16.89 25.85 -2.14
N GLY A 388 15.59 25.80 -2.47
CA GLY A 388 14.58 26.80 -2.11
C GLY A 388 13.46 26.33 -1.19
N ALA A 389 13.50 25.10 -0.64
CA ALA A 389 12.57 24.73 0.43
C ALA A 389 12.59 25.71 1.63
N LEU A 390 13.72 26.41 1.84
CA LEU A 390 13.82 27.50 2.80
C LEU A 390 12.98 28.73 2.44
N ASP A 391 12.87 29.06 1.15
CA ASP A 391 12.19 30.25 0.66
C ASP A 391 10.68 30.18 0.90
N VAL A 392 10.13 28.97 0.89
CA VAL A 392 8.72 28.71 1.22
C VAL A 392 8.49 28.40 2.71
N CYS A 393 9.54 28.22 3.51
CA CYS A 393 9.43 27.81 4.91
C CYS A 393 9.06 28.98 5.83
N SER A 394 7.82 28.98 6.35
CA SER A 394 7.38 30.02 7.29
C SER A 394 8.15 29.99 8.62
N GLY A 395 8.57 28.79 9.06
CA GLY A 395 9.25 28.57 10.34
C GLY A 395 8.43 28.91 11.59
N LYS A 396 7.13 29.21 11.44
CA LYS A 396 6.26 29.62 12.54
C LYS A 396 5.75 28.40 13.30
N GLU A 397 6.21 28.22 14.53
CA GLU A 397 5.78 27.13 15.40
C GLU A 397 4.25 27.07 15.55
N GLY A 398 3.69 25.87 15.51
CA GLY A 398 2.25 25.63 15.68
C GLY A 398 1.36 26.00 14.49
N LYS A 399 1.86 26.72 13.47
CA LYS A 399 1.17 26.96 12.18
C LYS A 399 1.40 25.80 11.21
N PRO A 400 0.59 25.62 10.14
CA PRO A 400 0.85 24.57 9.15
C PRO A 400 2.26 24.64 8.55
N CYS A 401 2.92 23.49 8.39
CA CYS A 401 4.21 23.40 7.74
C CYS A 401 4.05 23.58 6.22
N THR A 402 4.38 24.76 5.73
CA THR A 402 4.25 25.12 4.30
C THR A 402 5.03 24.19 3.37
N VAL A 403 6.23 23.74 3.77
CA VAL A 403 7.05 22.81 2.99
C VAL A 403 6.29 21.49 2.78
N LEU A 404 5.89 20.82 3.86
CA LEU A 404 5.22 19.51 3.79
C LEU A 404 3.84 19.60 3.13
N LEU A 405 3.12 20.70 3.34
CA LEU A 405 1.84 20.95 2.70
C LEU A 405 1.99 21.05 1.18
N ILE A 406 3.00 21.78 0.69
CA ILE A 406 3.20 21.98 -0.75
C ILE A 406 3.78 20.72 -1.41
N THR A 407 4.74 20.06 -0.75
CA THR A 407 5.51 18.96 -1.36
C THR A 407 4.83 17.61 -1.24
N CYS A 408 4.03 17.40 -0.20
CA CYS A 408 3.38 16.11 0.09
C CYS A 408 1.87 16.22 0.34
N GLY A 409 1.33 17.43 0.51
CA GLY A 409 -0.07 17.61 0.90
C GLY A 409 -0.34 17.42 2.40
N TYR A 410 0.69 17.27 3.23
CA TYR A 410 0.51 16.99 4.66
C TYR A 410 0.21 18.27 5.44
N ASN A 411 -0.90 18.26 6.19
CA ASN A 411 -1.36 19.40 6.98
C ASN A 411 -0.93 19.28 8.45
N VAL A 412 0.38 19.22 8.69
CA VAL A 412 0.95 19.09 10.03
C VAL A 412 1.40 20.44 10.61
N LYS A 413 1.35 20.55 11.95
CA LYS A 413 1.89 21.73 12.66
C LYS A 413 3.41 21.79 12.49
N CYS A 414 3.92 22.98 12.20
CA CYS A 414 5.34 23.24 12.07
C CYS A 414 6.04 23.13 13.43
N LYS A 415 7.09 22.31 13.47
CA LYS A 415 8.00 22.14 14.60
C LYS A 415 9.39 22.62 14.16
N PRO A 416 9.72 23.92 14.32
CA PRO A 416 10.96 24.48 13.76
C PRO A 416 12.22 23.96 14.47
N ARG A 417 12.10 23.55 15.74
CA ARG A 417 13.21 22.96 16.51
C ARG A 417 13.62 21.63 15.88
N LYS A 418 14.89 21.51 15.51
CA LYS A 418 15.48 20.33 14.81
C LYS A 418 14.87 20.02 13.42
N CYS A 419 14.16 20.97 12.80
CA CYS A 419 13.62 20.79 11.44
C CYS A 419 14.76 20.65 10.42
N PRO A 420 14.81 19.55 9.63
CA PRO A 420 15.92 19.32 8.69
C PRO A 420 16.02 20.41 7.61
N ILE A 421 14.90 21.03 7.22
CA ILE A 421 14.88 22.13 6.26
C ILE A 421 15.60 23.38 6.80
N LYS A 422 15.33 23.77 8.06
CA LYS A 422 15.94 24.96 8.69
C LYS A 422 17.45 24.83 8.84
N VAL A 423 17.94 23.61 9.10
CA VAL A 423 19.38 23.32 9.18
C VAL A 423 19.99 22.89 7.84
N LYS A 424 19.27 23.08 6.72
CA LYS A 424 19.73 22.83 5.35
C LYS A 424 20.18 21.38 5.09
N LYS A 425 19.66 20.40 5.83
CA LYS A 425 19.96 18.97 5.62
C LYS A 425 19.40 18.51 4.27
N GLY A 426 20.21 17.79 3.51
CA GLY A 426 19.83 17.28 2.18
C GLY A 426 19.71 18.35 1.08
N LYS A 427 20.06 19.62 1.38
CA LYS A 427 20.06 20.71 0.39
C LYS A 427 21.03 20.40 -0.75
N GLY A 428 20.59 20.65 -1.99
CA GLY A 428 21.43 20.49 -3.19
C GLY A 428 21.63 19.05 -3.63
N PHE A 429 20.94 18.09 -3.01
CA PHE A 429 20.96 16.68 -3.38
C PHE A 429 20.27 16.42 -4.74
N CYS A 430 19.21 17.18 -5.04
CA CYS A 430 18.57 17.15 -6.35
C CYS A 430 19.34 18.00 -7.36
N VAL A 431 20.43 17.44 -7.92
CA VAL A 431 21.13 18.06 -9.05
C VAL A 431 20.41 17.61 -10.33
N VAL A 432 19.48 18.42 -10.83
CA VAL A 432 19.00 18.25 -12.21
C VAL A 432 20.22 18.44 -13.12
N THR A 433 20.83 17.33 -13.54
CA THR A 433 21.84 17.35 -14.60
C THR A 433 21.13 17.90 -15.83
N ARG A 434 21.46 19.13 -16.22
CA ARG A 434 21.08 19.63 -17.55
C ARG A 434 21.55 18.57 -18.57
N PRO A 435 20.67 18.06 -19.45
CA PRO A 435 21.17 17.41 -20.65
C PRO A 435 22.10 18.44 -21.32
N LYS A 436 23.35 18.06 -21.55
CA LYS A 436 24.22 18.82 -22.43
C LYS A 436 23.68 18.74 -23.85
#